data_AF-A0A355EL29-F1
#
_entry.id   AF-A0A355EL29-F1
#
_cell.length_a   1.000
_cell.length_b   1.000
_cell.length_c   1.000
_cell.angle_alpha   90.00
_cell.angle_beta   90.00
_cell.angle_gamma   90.00
#
_symmetry.space_group_name_H-M   'P 1'
#
loop_
_entity.id
_entity.type
_entity.pdbx_description
1 polymer ?
#
loop_
_entity_poly.entity_id
_entity_poly.type
_entity_poly.pdbx_seq_one_letter_code
_entity_poly.pdbx_strand_id
1 'polypeptide(L)'
;MGLLINYSWPGNARELIGIIRRASVMCDGDVIGLDDLPLHFRAEHPLSGSVYSDQSLDDAISVMEKNMIVDALKKVQGSQAKAAKILGISERSMWYRVKKYEIET
;
A
#
# COMPACT_ATOMS: atom_id res chain seq x y z
N MET A 1 16.11 -11.78 12.91
CA MET A 1 15.12 -10.92 13.61
C MET A 1 14.83 -9.58 12.91
N GLY A 2 15.62 -9.10 11.94
CA GLY A 2 15.40 -7.77 11.34
C GLY A 2 14.23 -7.68 10.34
N LEU A 3 13.92 -8.75 9.59
CA LEU A 3 12.98 -8.67 8.46
C LEU A 3 11.54 -8.33 8.86
N LEU A 4 11.01 -8.98 9.91
CA LEU A 4 9.67 -8.72 10.42
C LEU A 4 9.52 -7.33 11.05
N ILE A 5 10.61 -6.79 11.61
CA ILE A 5 10.60 -5.49 12.28
C ILE A 5 10.71 -4.36 11.25
N ASN A 6 11.45 -4.59 10.16
CA ASN A 6 11.75 -3.57 9.15
C ASN A 6 10.77 -3.56 7.97
N TYR A 7 9.77 -4.44 7.96
CA TYR A 7 8.71 -4.45 6.95
C TYR A 7 7.64 -3.42 7.32
N SER A 8 7.17 -2.64 6.34
CA SER A 8 6.24 -1.53 6.58
C SER A 8 4.80 -1.95 6.89
N TRP A 9 4.50 -3.26 6.92
CA TRP A 9 3.18 -3.86 7.25
C TRP A 9 1.98 -3.05 6.75
N PRO A 10 1.79 -2.98 5.42
CA PRO A 10 0.71 -2.19 4.82
C PRO A 10 -0.70 -2.59 5.29
N GLY A 11 -0.88 -3.80 5.85
CA GLY A 11 -2.14 -4.33 6.39
C GLY A 11 -2.25 -4.41 7.93
N ASN A 12 -1.38 -3.73 8.70
CA ASN A 12 -1.33 -3.77 10.17
C ASN A 12 -1.03 -5.18 10.76
N ALA A 13 -1.22 -5.35 12.08
CA ALA A 13 -1.01 -6.59 12.82
C ALA A 13 -1.77 -7.82 12.27
N ARG A 14 -2.85 -7.63 11.49
CA ARG A 14 -3.57 -8.74 10.85
C ARG A 14 -2.74 -9.41 9.76
N GLU A 15 -1.94 -8.65 9.02
CA GLU A 15 -1.05 -9.18 8.00
C GLU A 15 0.07 -10.02 8.63
N LEU A 16 0.66 -9.54 9.73
CA LEU A 16 1.60 -10.32 10.54
C LEU A 16 0.99 -11.64 11.01
N ILE A 17 -0.24 -11.61 11.55
CA ILE A 17 -0.94 -12.81 11.99
C ILE A 17 -1.20 -13.77 10.83
N GLY A 18 -1.61 -13.26 9.67
CA GLY A 18 -1.88 -14.07 8.48
C GLY A 18 -0.62 -14.74 7.93
N ILE A 19 0.49 -14.00 7.87
CA ILE A 19 1.79 -14.52 7.44
C ILE A 19 2.32 -15.56 8.42
N ILE A 20 2.28 -15.28 9.73
CA ILE A 20 2.71 -16.25 10.76
C ILE A 20 1.83 -17.51 10.72
N ARG A 21 0.51 -17.36 10.57
CA ARG A 21 -0.41 -18.51 10.49
C ARG A 21 -0.15 -19.37 9.25
N ARG A 22 0.14 -18.74 8.10
CA ARG A 22 0.47 -19.49 6.88
C ARG A 22 1.82 -20.17 7.02
N ALA A 23 2.81 -19.48 7.55
CA ALA A 23 4.14 -20.01 7.80
C ALA A 23 4.12 -21.16 8.82
N SER A 24 3.27 -21.10 9.86
CA SER A 24 3.10 -22.21 10.81
C SER A 24 2.45 -23.45 10.20
N VAL A 25 1.70 -23.29 9.10
CA VAL A 25 1.12 -24.42 8.35
C VAL A 25 2.12 -24.99 7.34
N MET A 26 3.00 -24.17 6.79
CA MET A 26 3.99 -24.57 5.79
C MET A 26 5.32 -25.05 6.38
N CYS A 27 5.61 -24.70 7.64
CA CYS A 27 6.84 -25.10 8.30
C CYS A 27 6.80 -26.58 8.69
N ASP A 28 7.78 -27.35 8.22
CA ASP A 28 7.94 -28.78 8.54
C ASP A 28 8.67 -29.02 9.90
N GLY A 29 8.73 -28.01 10.78
CA GLY A 29 9.40 -28.11 12.08
C GLY A 29 8.96 -27.06 13.11
N ASP A 30 9.65 -27.02 14.26
CA ASP A 30 9.31 -26.11 15.38
C ASP A 30 9.74 -24.66 15.15
N VAL A 31 10.52 -24.39 14.09
CA VAL A 31 11.11 -23.07 13.83
C VAL A 31 10.78 -22.61 12.42
N ILE A 32 9.97 -21.56 12.32
CA ILE A 32 9.64 -20.88 11.06
C ILE A 32 10.91 -20.23 10.49
N GLY A 33 11.39 -20.78 9.37
CA GLY A 33 12.49 -20.24 8.58
C GLY A 33 12.04 -19.18 7.59
N LEU A 34 13.01 -18.53 6.94
CA LEU A 34 12.72 -17.63 5.82
C LEU A 34 12.06 -18.39 4.66
N ASP A 35 12.35 -19.68 4.53
CA ASP A 35 11.81 -20.56 3.49
C ASP A 35 10.35 -20.95 3.67
N ASP A 36 9.76 -20.60 4.80
CA ASP A 36 8.34 -20.80 5.10
C ASP A 36 7.51 -19.51 4.87
N LEU A 37 8.19 -18.38 4.67
CA LEU A 37 7.54 -17.09 4.44
C LEU A 37 7.20 -16.87 2.96
N PRO A 38 6.12 -16.15 2.63
CA PRO A 38 5.76 -15.86 1.24
C PRO A 38 6.87 -15.15 0.46
N LEU A 39 7.00 -15.44 -0.84
CA LEU A 39 8.05 -14.86 -1.71
C LEU A 39 8.05 -13.32 -1.76
N HIS A 40 6.87 -12.69 -1.71
CA HIS A 40 6.74 -11.22 -1.65
C HIS A 40 7.28 -10.62 -0.33
N PHE A 41 7.46 -11.46 0.70
CA PHE A 41 8.09 -11.09 1.96
C PHE A 41 9.62 -11.28 1.94
N ARG A 42 10.13 -12.13 1.02
CA ARG A 42 11.56 -12.39 0.84
C ARG A 42 12.25 -11.44 -0.13
N ALA A 43 11.49 -10.89 -1.08
CA ALA A 43 12.03 -9.94 -2.05
C ALA A 43 12.06 -8.53 -1.44
N GLU A 44 13.24 -7.88 -1.45
CA GLU A 44 13.41 -6.45 -1.14
C GLU A 44 12.65 -5.53 -2.11
N HIS A 45 11.94 -6.11 -3.08
CA HIS A 45 11.00 -5.44 -3.95
C HIS A 45 9.61 -6.03 -3.73
N PRO A 46 8.60 -5.21 -3.38
CA PRO A 46 7.22 -5.68 -3.35
C PRO A 46 6.84 -6.05 -4.79
N LEU A 47 6.88 -7.34 -5.08
CA LEU A 47 6.22 -7.91 -6.24
C LEU A 47 4.75 -7.55 -6.09
N SER A 48 4.30 -6.65 -6.96
CA SER A 48 2.95 -6.08 -7.07
C SER A 48 1.91 -7.14 -7.49
N GLY A 49 1.89 -8.29 -6.83
CA GLY A 49 1.11 -9.45 -7.19
C GLY A 49 0.29 -9.95 -6.01
N SER A 50 -1.01 -9.67 -6.05
CA SER A 50 -2.07 -10.14 -5.14
C SER A 50 -2.26 -9.39 -3.81
N VAL A 51 -2.56 -8.08 -3.91
CA VAL A 51 -3.01 -7.24 -2.77
C VAL A 51 -4.52 -7.36 -2.49
N TYR A 52 -5.26 -8.13 -3.29
CA TYR A 52 -6.73 -8.13 -3.27
C TYR A 52 -7.38 -9.00 -2.18
N SER A 53 -6.62 -9.61 -1.26
CA SER A 53 -7.18 -10.69 -0.43
C SER A 53 -8.00 -10.25 0.80
N ASP A 54 -8.36 -8.97 0.96
CA ASP A 54 -9.31 -8.52 2.01
C ASP A 54 -9.85 -7.08 1.83
N GLN A 55 -9.43 -6.36 0.78
CA GLN A 55 -9.90 -5.01 0.51
C GLN A 55 -11.05 -5.03 -0.50
N SER A 56 -12.08 -4.23 -0.26
CA SER A 56 -13.10 -4.01 -1.29
C SER A 56 -12.46 -3.32 -2.50
N LEU A 57 -13.05 -3.50 -3.68
CA LEU A 57 -12.59 -2.80 -4.89
C LEU A 57 -12.54 -1.28 -4.66
N ASP A 58 -13.50 -0.75 -3.90
CA ASP A 58 -13.60 0.68 -3.57
C ASP A 58 -12.43 1.15 -2.69
N ASP A 59 -11.97 0.32 -1.75
CA ASP A 59 -10.80 0.62 -0.92
C ASP A 59 -9.53 0.64 -1.76
N ALA A 60 -9.34 -0.35 -2.63
CA ALA A 60 -8.18 -0.44 -3.51
C ALA A 60 -8.11 0.75 -4.48
N ILE A 61 -9.25 1.14 -5.06
CA ILE A 61 -9.37 2.34 -5.91
C ILE A 61 -9.05 3.60 -5.10
N SER A 62 -9.55 3.70 -3.87
CA SER A 62 -9.32 4.88 -3.01
C SER A 62 -7.85 5.06 -2.65
N VAL A 63 -7.14 3.96 -2.33
CA VAL A 63 -5.69 3.98 -2.06
C VAL A 63 -4.91 4.41 -3.31
N MET A 64 -5.22 3.80 -4.46
CA MET A 64 -4.56 4.16 -5.72
C MET A 64 -4.82 5.62 -6.08
N GLU A 65 -6.06 6.09 -5.96
CA GLU A 65 -6.45 7.48 -6.23
C GLU A 65 -5.70 8.46 -5.32
N LYS A 66 -5.63 8.18 -4.01
CA LYS A 66 -4.89 9.00 -3.04
C LYS A 66 -3.42 9.11 -3.42
N ASN A 67 -2.77 8.00 -3.77
CA ASN A 67 -1.36 7.98 -4.15
C ASN A 67 -1.09 8.83 -5.40
N MET A 68 -1.93 8.71 -6.44
CA MET A 68 -1.79 9.51 -7.66
C MET A 68 -1.92 11.02 -7.38
N ILE A 69 -2.83 11.42 -6.48
CA ILE A 69 -3.02 12.81 -6.09
C ILE A 69 -1.79 13.37 -5.37
N VAL A 70 -1.28 12.63 -4.38
CA VAL A 70 -0.09 13.03 -3.61
C VAL A 70 1.13 13.19 -4.53
N ASP A 71 1.34 12.24 -5.44
CA ASP A 71 2.47 12.30 -6.38
C ASP A 71 2.35 13.46 -7.37
N ALA A 72 1.14 13.74 -7.85
CA ALA A 72 0.91 14.90 -8.71
C ALA A 72 1.18 16.22 -7.96
N LEU A 73 0.73 16.33 -6.70
CA LEU A 73 0.97 17.51 -5.86
C LEU A 73 2.46 17.73 -5.58
N LYS A 74 3.22 16.66 -5.29
CA LYS A 74 4.67 16.73 -5.10
C LYS A 74 5.39 17.29 -6.34
N LYS A 75 4.99 16.84 -7.55
CA LYS A 75 5.60 17.31 -8.81
C LYS A 75 5.38 18.81 -9.08
N VAL A 76 4.34 19.41 -8.49
CA VAL A 76 3.95 20.80 -8.74
C VAL A 76 3.97 21.68 -7.50
N GLN A 77 4.65 21.22 -6.44
CA GLN A 77 4.84 21.94 -5.17
C GLN A 77 3.50 22.43 -4.58
N GLY A 78 2.53 21.52 -4.44
CA GLY A 78 1.25 21.79 -3.75
C GLY A 78 0.19 22.51 -4.62
N SER A 79 0.52 22.94 -5.83
CA SER A 79 -0.45 23.60 -6.72
C SER A 79 -1.54 22.63 -7.23
N GLN A 80 -2.71 22.64 -6.60
CA GLN A 80 -3.85 21.78 -6.97
C GLN A 80 -4.28 21.97 -8.44
N ALA A 81 -4.28 23.19 -8.96
CA ALA A 81 -4.62 23.47 -10.35
C ALA A 81 -3.66 22.80 -11.35
N LYS A 82 -2.35 22.83 -11.07
CA LYS A 82 -1.34 22.16 -11.91
C LYS A 82 -1.41 20.65 -11.77
N ALA A 83 -1.64 20.14 -10.56
CA ALA A 83 -1.79 18.70 -10.31
C ALA A 83 -3.04 18.14 -11.01
N ALA A 84 -4.15 18.87 -11.02
CA ALA A 84 -5.35 18.52 -11.75
C ALA A 84 -5.08 18.36 -13.27
N LYS A 85 -4.31 19.28 -13.85
CA LYS A 85 -3.88 19.18 -15.26
C LYS A 85 -3.01 17.95 -15.54
N ILE A 86 -2.08 17.61 -14.63
CA ILE A 86 -1.24 16.40 -14.75
C ILE A 86 -2.10 15.13 -14.72
N LEU A 87 -3.10 15.10 -13.84
CA LEU A 87 -3.99 13.95 -13.67
C LEU A 87 -5.14 13.91 -14.68
N GLY A 88 -5.29 14.93 -15.53
CA GLY A 88 -6.35 15.02 -16.54
C GLY A 88 -7.76 15.20 -15.94
N ILE A 89 -7.87 15.74 -14.73
CA ILE A 89 -9.16 15.99 -14.04
C ILE A 89 -9.43 17.49 -13.90
N SER A 90 -10.68 17.86 -13.63
CA SER A 90 -11.03 19.25 -13.33
C SER A 90 -10.49 19.71 -11.97
N GLU A 91 -10.18 21.01 -11.84
CA GLU A 91 -9.69 21.60 -10.59
C GLU A 91 -10.69 21.41 -9.43
N ARG A 92 -12.00 21.52 -9.72
CA ARG A 92 -13.05 21.25 -8.74
C ARG A 92 -13.00 19.81 -8.21
N SER A 93 -12.74 18.85 -9.10
CA SER A 93 -12.65 17.44 -8.73
C SER A 93 -11.38 17.16 -7.93
N MET A 94 -10.27 17.83 -8.26
CA MET A 94 -9.03 17.78 -7.48
C MET A 94 -9.25 18.30 -6.06
N TRP A 95 -9.86 19.48 -5.90
CA TRP A 95 -10.15 20.07 -4.60
C TRP A 95 -10.99 19.14 -3.72
N TYR A 96 -12.05 18.55 -4.28
CA TYR A 96 -12.90 17.62 -3.54
C TYR A 96 -12.11 16.39 -3.05
N ARG A 97 -11.22 15.85 -3.88
CA ARG A 97 -10.40 14.68 -3.51
C ARG A 97 -9.33 15.02 -2.48
N VAL A 98 -8.68 16.17 -2.59
CA VAL A 98 -7.74 16.66 -1.57
C VAL A 98 -8.43 16.78 -0.22
N LYS A 99 -9.65 17.32 -0.19
CA LYS A 99 -10.47 17.39 1.01
C LYS A 99 -10.92 16.01 1.50
N LYS A 100 -11.39 15.13 0.60
CA LYS A 100 -11.85 13.76 0.92
C LYS A 100 -10.75 12.93 1.59
N TYR A 101 -9.52 13.06 1.13
CA TYR A 101 -8.37 12.29 1.62
C TYR A 101 -7.52 13.01 2.65
N GLU A 102 -7.96 14.20 3.09
CA GLU A 102 -7.30 15.05 4.09
C GLU A 102 -5.82 15.26 3.75
N ILE A 103 -5.54 15.58 2.47
CA ILE A 103 -4.18 15.79 1.99
C ILE A 103 -3.76 17.24 2.27
N GLU A 104 -2.67 17.42 3.01
CA GLU A 104 -2.03 18.72 3.19
C GLU A 104 -1.28 19.11 1.90
N THR A 105 -1.59 20.30 1.38
CA THR A 105 -1.04 20.86 0.14
C THR A 105 -0.20 22.08 0.38
#